data_AF-A0A550C833-F1
#
_entry.id   AF-A0A550C833-F1
#
_cell.length_a   1.000
_cell.length_b   1.000
_cell.length_c   1.000
_cell.angle_alpha   90.00
_cell.angle_beta   90.00
_cell.angle_gamma   90.00
#
_symmetry.space_group_name_H-M   'P 1'
#
loop_
_entity.id
_entity.type
_entity.pdbx_description
1 polymer ?
#
loop_
_entity_poly.entity_id
_entity_poly.type
_entity_poly.pdbx_seq_one_letter_code
_entity_poly.pdbx_strand_id
1 'polypeptide(L)'
;PGRSPKVTARWAKSHIGIEGNEAVDEEAKKAAQGGSSPWRHLPAFLHHNHPLPHSISSLKQNHNADLKAKWAERWQKSERHARIAVYEPRFPFTKF
;
A
#
# COMPACT_ATOMS: atom_id res chain seq x y z
N PRO A 1 3.53 -43.72 6.92
CA PRO A 1 4.26 -42.69 6.16
C PRO A 1 3.31 -41.91 5.23
N GLY A 2 2.88 -40.71 5.65
CA GLY A 2 1.97 -39.85 4.88
C GLY A 2 2.70 -39.14 3.74
N ARG A 3 2.22 -39.30 2.51
CA ARG A 3 2.78 -38.63 1.33
C ARG A 3 2.47 -37.12 1.43
N SER A 4 3.51 -36.30 1.53
CA SER A 4 3.35 -34.84 1.48
C SER A 4 2.74 -34.43 0.13
N PRO A 5 1.75 -33.52 0.10
CA PRO A 5 1.15 -33.07 -1.14
C PRO A 5 2.20 -32.39 -2.03
N LYS A 6 2.18 -32.69 -3.33
CA LYS A 6 3.06 -32.05 -4.31
C LYS A 6 2.43 -30.72 -4.72
N VAL A 7 2.99 -29.62 -4.25
CA VAL A 7 2.55 -28.26 -4.59
C VAL A 7 3.24 -27.79 -5.86
N THR A 8 2.48 -27.25 -6.81
CA THR A 8 3.01 -26.58 -8.00
C THR A 8 2.56 -25.12 -7.99
N ALA A 9 3.52 -24.20 -8.02
CA ALA A 9 3.25 -22.77 -8.15
C ALA A 9 3.26 -22.36 -9.63
N ARG A 10 2.31 -21.51 -10.03
CA ARG A 10 2.28 -20.90 -11.37
C ARG A 10 2.15 -19.40 -11.20
N TRP A 11 2.98 -18.66 -11.93
CA TRP A 11 2.87 -17.21 -12.00
C TRP A 11 1.80 -16.84 -13.02
N ALA A 12 0.78 -16.12 -12.57
CA ALA A 12 -0.20 -15.50 -13.43
C ALA A 12 0.17 -14.04 -13.69
N LYS A 13 -0.16 -13.53 -14.88
CA LYS A 13 -0.06 -12.10 -15.14
C LYS A 13 -1.13 -11.36 -14.33
N SER A 14 -0.75 -10.23 -13.74
CA SER A 14 -1.68 -9.35 -13.03
C SER A 14 -2.78 -8.87 -13.99
N HIS A 15 -4.04 -8.87 -13.52
CA HIS A 15 -5.21 -8.33 -14.24
C HIS A 15 -5.61 -9.01 -15.57
N ILE A 16 -5.40 -10.32 -15.71
CA ILE A 16 -5.81 -11.07 -16.92
C ILE A 16 -7.25 -11.64 -16.84
N GLY A 17 -8.14 -11.16 -15.97
CA GLY A 17 -9.51 -11.71 -15.96
C GLY A 17 -9.58 -13.14 -15.43
N ILE A 18 -8.54 -13.61 -14.72
CA ILE A 18 -8.59 -14.94 -14.10
C ILE A 18 -9.53 -14.81 -12.90
N GLU A 19 -10.76 -15.24 -13.08
CA GLU A 19 -11.86 -15.13 -12.12
C GLU A 19 -11.43 -15.44 -10.67
N GLY A 20 -10.70 -16.55 -10.47
CA GLY A 20 -10.21 -16.94 -9.14
C GLY A 20 -9.17 -15.98 -8.54
N ASN A 21 -8.31 -15.37 -9.36
CA ASN A 21 -7.34 -14.37 -8.90
C ASN A 21 -8.02 -13.03 -8.59
N GLU A 22 -9.05 -12.67 -9.35
CA GLU A 22 -9.83 -11.45 -9.13
C GLU A 22 -10.68 -11.54 -7.86
N ALA A 23 -11.35 -12.67 -7.62
CA ALA A 23 -12.08 -12.89 -6.38
C ALA A 23 -11.15 -12.82 -5.15
N VAL A 24 -9.94 -13.37 -5.25
CA VAL A 24 -8.94 -13.28 -4.19
C VAL A 24 -8.45 -11.84 -4.00
N ASP A 25 -8.22 -11.09 -5.08
CA ASP A 25 -7.82 -9.68 -5.02
C ASP A 25 -8.90 -8.81 -4.34
N GLU A 26 -10.17 -9.03 -4.67
CA GLU A 26 -11.28 -8.32 -4.04
C GLU A 26 -11.42 -8.62 -2.55
N GLU A 27 -11.31 -9.89 -2.13
CA GLU A 27 -11.31 -10.24 -0.70
C GLU A 27 -10.08 -9.69 0.02
N ALA A 28 -8.91 -9.68 -0.63
CA ALA A 28 -7.70 -9.09 -0.07
C ALA A 28 -7.86 -7.57 0.14
N LYS A 29 -8.49 -6.85 -0.79
CA LYS A 29 -8.82 -5.42 -0.64
C LYS A 29 -9.80 -5.18 0.50
N LYS A 30 -10.87 -5.97 0.59
CA LYS A 30 -11.84 -5.89 1.71
C LYS A 30 -11.14 -6.10 3.05
N ALA A 31 -10.24 -7.07 3.12
CA ALA A 31 -9.44 -7.34 4.31
C ALA A 31 -8.51 -6.17 4.67
N ALA A 32 -7.84 -5.59 3.66
CA ALA A 32 -6.98 -4.42 3.84
C ALA A 32 -7.74 -3.17 4.32
N GLN A 33 -9.03 -3.06 4.00
CA GLN A 33 -9.92 -1.99 4.47
C GLN A 33 -10.49 -2.22 5.88
N GLY A 34 -10.12 -3.32 6.54
CA GLY A 34 -10.57 -3.66 7.89
C GLY A 34 -11.72 -4.66 7.95
N GLY A 35 -12.20 -5.14 6.80
CA GLY A 35 -13.08 -6.30 6.75
C GLY A 35 -12.33 -7.55 7.23
N SER A 36 -13.04 -8.52 7.79
CA SER A 36 -12.41 -9.81 8.12
C SER A 36 -13.45 -10.92 8.20
N SER A 37 -13.01 -12.14 7.90
CA SER A 37 -13.80 -13.34 8.14
C SER A 37 -13.98 -13.59 9.63
N PRO A 38 -15.01 -14.36 10.05
CA PRO A 38 -15.13 -14.80 11.43
C PRO A 38 -13.86 -15.49 11.91
N TRP A 39 -13.47 -15.23 13.16
CA TRP A 39 -12.23 -15.74 13.77
C TRP A 39 -12.03 -17.27 13.60
N ARG A 40 -13.13 -18.03 13.67
CA ARG A 40 -13.12 -19.51 13.52
C ARG A 40 -12.70 -19.99 12.13
N HIS A 41 -12.81 -19.13 11.12
CA HIS A 41 -12.44 -19.44 9.72
C HIS A 41 -11.04 -18.94 9.36
N LEU A 42 -10.40 -18.17 10.26
CA LEU A 42 -9.05 -17.68 10.04
C LEU A 42 -8.02 -18.70 10.55
N PRO A 43 -6.93 -18.92 9.80
CA PRO A 43 -5.74 -19.58 10.33
C PRO A 43 -5.25 -18.92 11.62
N ALA A 44 -4.71 -19.70 12.54
CA ALA A 44 -4.29 -19.22 13.86
C ALA A 44 -3.32 -18.02 13.82
N PHE A 45 -2.44 -17.98 12.82
CA PHE A 45 -1.48 -16.88 12.64
C PHE A 45 -2.11 -15.57 12.16
N LEU A 46 -3.37 -15.58 11.71
CA LEU A 46 -4.16 -14.40 11.33
C LEU A 46 -5.16 -13.99 12.42
N HIS A 47 -5.12 -14.63 13.59
CA HIS A 47 -5.96 -14.24 14.71
C HIS A 47 -5.52 -12.89 15.26
N HIS A 48 -6.46 -12.09 15.75
CA HIS A 48 -6.22 -10.73 16.28
C HIS A 48 -5.13 -10.66 17.36
N ASN A 49 -4.85 -11.77 18.05
CA ASN A 49 -3.77 -11.89 19.05
C ASN A 49 -2.36 -11.86 18.44
N HIS A 50 -2.24 -11.98 17.12
CA HIS A 50 -0.99 -11.92 16.37
C HIS A 50 -1.03 -10.74 15.40
N PRO A 51 -0.54 -9.56 15.79
CA PRO A 51 -0.46 -8.43 14.88
C PRO A 51 0.47 -8.79 13.71
N LEU A 52 -0.03 -8.58 12.48
CA LEU A 52 0.78 -8.74 11.29
C LEU A 52 1.95 -7.75 11.32
N PRO A 53 3.15 -8.14 10.85
CA PRO A 53 4.26 -7.22 10.76
C PRO A 53 3.92 -6.06 9.82
N HIS A 54 4.35 -4.86 10.17
CA HIS A 54 4.17 -3.69 9.32
C HIS A 54 4.83 -3.91 7.95
N SER A 55 4.09 -3.59 6.90
CA SER A 55 4.65 -3.60 5.56
C SER A 55 5.73 -2.54 5.42
N ILE A 56 6.92 -2.96 4.94
CA ILE A 56 8.04 -2.06 4.64
C ILE A 56 7.62 -0.97 3.64
N SER A 57 6.79 -1.32 2.65
CA SER A 57 6.31 -0.34 1.66
C SER A 57 5.42 0.72 2.31
N SER A 58 4.51 0.30 3.21
CA SER A 58 3.66 1.21 3.96
C SER A 58 4.47 2.17 4.83
N LEU A 59 5.49 1.67 5.52
CA LEU A 59 6.39 2.50 6.33
C LEU A 59 7.13 3.54 5.48
N LYS A 60 7.65 3.13 4.31
CA LYS A 60 8.31 4.04 3.35
C LYS A 60 7.35 5.09 2.79
N GLN A 61 6.13 4.70 2.45
CA GLN A 61 5.11 5.62 1.95
C GLN A 61 4.76 6.68 3.00
N ASN A 62 4.55 6.27 4.25
CA ASN A 62 4.25 7.19 5.34
C ASN A 62 5.41 8.17 5.57
N HIS A 63 6.64 7.66 5.64
CA HIS A 63 7.83 8.50 5.78
C HIS A 63 7.99 9.50 4.63
N ASN A 64 7.77 9.06 3.38
CA ASN A 64 7.84 9.94 2.22
C ASN A 64 6.72 10.99 2.21
N ALA A 65 5.52 10.66 2.70
CA ALA A 65 4.42 11.62 2.84
C ALA A 65 4.79 12.72 3.85
N ASP A 66 5.35 12.33 5.00
CA ASP A 66 5.84 13.28 6.01
C ASP A 66 6.95 14.19 5.47
N LEU A 67 7.90 13.61 4.71
CA LEU A 67 8.96 14.38 4.07
C LEU A 67 8.41 15.38 3.05
N LYS A 68 7.45 14.97 2.23
CA LYS A 68 6.79 15.85 1.24
C LYS A 68 6.07 17.00 1.94
N ALA A 69 5.35 16.73 3.03
CA ALA A 69 4.66 17.77 3.81
C ALA A 69 5.65 18.80 4.39
N LYS A 70 6.71 18.33 5.05
CA LYS A 70 7.78 19.19 5.61
C LYS A 70 8.49 19.99 4.52
N TRP A 71 8.76 19.37 3.38
CA TRP A 71 9.36 20.05 2.25
C TRP A 71 8.46 21.15 1.70
N ALA A 72 7.16 20.88 1.53
CA ALA A 72 6.20 21.85 1.03
C ALA A 72 6.08 23.07 1.97
N GLU A 73 6.04 22.83 3.28
CA GLU A 73 6.03 23.91 4.28
C GLU A 73 7.30 24.77 4.20
N ARG A 74 8.48 24.14 4.14
CA ARG A 74 9.76 24.86 4.02
C ARG A 74 9.86 25.62 2.71
N TRP A 75 9.35 25.04 1.62
CA TRP A 75 9.33 25.67 0.32
C TRP A 75 8.51 26.95 0.36
N GLN A 76 7.27 26.90 0.84
CA GLN A 76 6.36 28.05 0.94
C GLN A 76 6.96 29.20 1.77
N LYS A 77 7.74 28.89 2.82
CA LYS A 77 8.39 29.88 3.69
C LYS A 77 9.65 30.51 3.07
N SER A 78 10.15 30.00 1.94
CA SER A 78 11.42 30.47 1.37
C SER A 78 11.25 31.72 0.51
N GLU A 79 12.25 32.62 0.53
CA GLU A 79 12.30 33.75 -0.42
C GLU A 79 12.26 33.27 -1.88
N ARG A 80 12.83 32.10 -2.14
CA ARG A 80 12.85 31.50 -3.48
C ARG A 80 11.44 31.20 -3.97
N HIS A 81 10.54 30.75 -3.10
CA HIS A 81 9.13 30.58 -3.45
C HIS A 81 8.49 31.91 -3.85
N ALA A 82 8.71 32.98 -3.08
CA ALA A 82 8.21 34.32 -3.42
C ALA A 82 8.72 34.80 -4.78
N ARG A 83 10.00 34.58 -5.10
CA ARG A 83 10.60 34.94 -6.40
C ARG A 83 10.04 34.11 -7.56
N ILE A 84 9.84 32.80 -7.36
CA ILE A 84 9.33 31.92 -8.41
C ILE A 84 7.83 32.12 -8.64
N ALA A 85 7.05 32.38 -7.59
CA ALA A 85 5.60 32.59 -7.69
C ALA A 85 5.22 33.76 -8.61
N VAL A 86 6.11 34.74 -8.79
CA VAL A 86 5.94 35.84 -9.75
C VAL A 86 5.90 35.36 -11.19
N TYR A 87 6.70 34.34 -11.53
CA TYR A 87 6.85 33.84 -12.90
C TYR A 87 6.03 32.57 -13.15
N GLU A 88 5.90 31.71 -12.13
CA GLU A 88 5.22 30.42 -12.25
C GLU A 88 4.33 30.17 -11.00
N PRO A 89 3.08 30.65 -11.02
CA PRO A 89 2.14 30.48 -9.91
C PRO A 89 1.75 29.02 -9.64
N ARG A 90 1.95 28.11 -10.60
CA ARG A 90 1.55 26.69 -10.51
C ARG A 90 2.67 25.78 -10.02
N PHE A 91 3.79 26.34 -9.55
CA PHE A 91 4.85 25.60 -8.91
C PHE A 91 4.47 25.22 -7.45
N PRO A 92 4.72 23.99 -6.97
CA PRO A 92 5.40 22.88 -7.65
C PRO A 92 4.49 22.10 -8.58
N PHE A 93 5.06 21.57 -9.68
CA PHE A 93 4.33 20.75 -10.63
C PHE A 93 3.58 19.62 -9.91
N THR A 94 2.26 19.57 -10.09
CA THR A 94 1.38 18.57 -9.47
C THR A 94 1.49 17.18 -10.12
N LYS A 95 2.45 16.99 -11.03
CA LYS A 95 2.69 15.72 -11.74
C LYS A 95 4.16 15.33 -11.61
N PHE A 96 4.39 14.24 -10.88
CA PHE A 96 5.55 13.36 -10.98
C PHE A 96 5.02 11.94 -11.09
#